data_AF-A0A0V0Z1G8-F1
#
_entry.id   AF-A0A0V0Z1G8-F1
#
_cell.length_a   1.000
_cell.length_b   1.000
_cell.length_c   1.000
_cell.angle_alpha   90.00
_cell.angle_beta   90.00
_cell.angle_gamma   90.00
#
_symmetry.space_group_name_H-M   'P 1'
#
loop_
_entity.id
_entity.type
_entity.pdbx_description
1 polymer ?
#
loop_
_entity_poly.entity_id
_entity_poly.type
_entity_poly.pdbx_seq_one_letter_code
_entity_poly.pdbx_strand_id
1 'polypeptide(L)'
;MSSADEDRLWKTLGLHWNRHSDHLTFMPMLDIHPERHDSKRQLLSLSSRLFDPLGCLAPFTIRAKKLFQSLWLKGLDWDDQLPLDINSVWCQWKRELETLDSVRVPRALMVIPKDQVRRSELHIFGDASETAFGAVAYLMTESMDGTKELRFCLAKTRVAPVKRLSLPRLELMAALHVASQSLPFNRSTCWSDSSIVLSWIRGDLRRWKPFVANRVQEILSRTEPSQWRHCPTADNPADKLSRGCALDSLREDKLWWNGPTWLKEHIE
;
A
#
# COMPACT_ATOMS: atom_id res chain seq x y z
N MET A 1 10.91 -33.15 -16.09
CA MET A 1 11.45 -32.26 -15.03
C MET A 1 11.18 -32.97 -13.71
N SER A 2 12.16 -33.09 -12.81
CA SER A 2 11.95 -33.79 -11.54
C SER A 2 11.02 -32.97 -10.64
N SER A 3 10.25 -33.64 -9.77
CA SER A 3 9.34 -32.99 -8.81
C SER A 3 10.05 -31.97 -7.90
N ALA A 4 11.37 -32.08 -7.72
CA ALA A 4 12.17 -31.12 -6.96
C ALA A 4 12.30 -29.74 -7.63
N ASP A 5 12.03 -29.62 -8.93
CA ASP A 5 12.14 -28.36 -9.68
C ASP A 5 10.80 -27.60 -9.76
N GLU A 6 9.68 -28.24 -9.37
CA GLU A 6 8.33 -27.65 -9.36
C GLU A 6 8.11 -26.68 -8.20
N ASP A 7 8.71 -26.96 -7.03
CA ASP A 7 8.59 -26.11 -5.82
C ASP A 7 9.74 -25.10 -5.66
N ARG A 8 10.63 -24.99 -6.64
CA ARG A 8 11.80 -24.10 -6.56
C ARG A 8 11.39 -22.63 -6.69
N LEU A 9 11.54 -21.89 -5.58
CA LEU A 9 11.37 -20.44 -5.55
C LEU A 9 12.63 -19.69 -5.99
N TRP A 10 12.46 -18.66 -6.82
CA TRP A 10 13.57 -17.84 -7.32
C TRP A 10 13.56 -16.46 -6.67
N LYS A 11 14.65 -16.13 -5.95
CA LYS A 11 14.78 -14.85 -5.26
C LYS A 11 15.08 -13.71 -6.24
N THR A 12 14.27 -12.67 -6.23
CA THR A 12 14.48 -11.43 -7.00
C THR A 12 14.16 -10.23 -6.10
N LEU A 13 15.18 -9.42 -5.78
CA LEU A 13 15.02 -8.20 -4.96
C LEU A 13 14.17 -8.46 -3.70
N GLY A 14 14.50 -9.49 -2.92
CA GLY A 14 13.80 -9.84 -1.66
C GLY A 14 12.47 -10.58 -1.81
N LEU A 15 11.83 -10.53 -2.98
CA LEU A 15 10.65 -11.34 -3.32
C LEU A 15 11.07 -12.71 -3.85
N HIS A 16 10.17 -13.68 -3.76
CA HIS A 16 10.35 -15.03 -4.28
C HIS A 16 9.32 -15.32 -5.37
N TRP A 17 9.77 -15.81 -6.52
CA TRP A 17 8.91 -16.14 -7.64
C TRP A 17 8.71 -17.65 -7.73
N ASN A 18 7.45 -18.08 -7.66
CA ASN A 18 7.03 -19.42 -8.04
C ASN A 18 6.71 -19.42 -9.54
N ARG A 19 7.55 -20.07 -10.34
CA ARG A 19 7.41 -20.10 -11.81
C ARG A 19 6.27 -20.99 -12.29
N HIS A 20 5.91 -22.02 -11.51
CA HIS A 20 4.87 -22.97 -11.88
C HIS A 20 3.49 -22.29 -11.82
N SER A 21 3.21 -21.59 -10.72
CA SER A 21 1.95 -20.86 -10.55
C SER A 21 2.00 -19.41 -11.08
N ASP A 22 3.19 -18.90 -11.41
CA ASP A 22 3.45 -17.50 -11.79
C ASP A 22 3.06 -16.43 -10.75
N HIS A 23 3.38 -16.69 -9.48
CA HIS A 23 3.14 -15.77 -8.37
C HIS A 23 4.44 -15.34 -7.69
N LEU A 24 4.44 -14.09 -7.21
CA LEU A 24 5.39 -13.57 -6.24
C LEU A 24 4.91 -13.90 -4.82
N THR A 25 5.83 -14.21 -3.93
CA THR A 25 5.59 -14.53 -2.53
C THR A 25 6.77 -14.11 -1.64
N PHE A 26 6.62 -14.28 -0.33
CA PHE A 26 7.57 -13.89 0.70
C PHE A 26 8.00 -15.12 1.49
N MET A 27 9.29 -15.25 1.81
CA MET A 27 9.75 -16.39 2.59
C MET A 27 9.41 -16.22 4.07
N PRO A 28 8.93 -17.28 4.74
CA PRO A 28 8.76 -17.30 6.19
C PRO A 28 10.08 -17.03 6.91
N MET A 29 10.02 -16.28 8.00
CA MET A 29 11.19 -16.04 8.87
C MET A 29 11.17 -16.98 10.08
N LEU A 30 11.55 -18.24 9.84
CA LEU A 30 11.49 -19.32 10.85
C LEU A 30 12.55 -19.20 11.96
N ASP A 31 13.57 -18.36 11.77
CA ASP A 31 14.64 -18.11 12.74
C ASP A 31 14.23 -17.10 13.84
N ILE A 32 13.00 -16.60 13.79
CA ILE A 32 12.50 -15.58 14.73
C ILE A 32 11.87 -16.26 15.94
N HIS A 33 12.22 -15.78 17.13
CA HIS A 33 11.58 -16.17 18.38
C HIS A 33 10.52 -15.13 18.76
N PRO A 34 9.21 -15.41 18.59
CA PRO A 34 8.19 -14.40 18.79
C PRO A 34 8.10 -13.91 20.24
N GLU A 35 8.35 -14.78 21.21
CA GLU A 35 8.29 -14.43 22.65
C GLU A 35 9.53 -13.73 23.18
N ARG A 36 10.60 -13.61 22.37
CA ARG A 36 11.80 -12.87 22.77
C ARG A 36 11.44 -11.41 23.01
N HIS A 37 11.84 -10.89 24.17
CA HIS A 37 11.73 -9.48 24.48
C HIS A 37 12.83 -8.73 23.73
N ASP A 38 12.42 -7.93 22.75
CA ASP A 38 13.35 -7.24 21.86
C ASP A 38 13.64 -5.82 22.37
N SER A 39 14.70 -5.21 21.84
CA SER A 39 14.98 -3.78 21.97
C SER A 39 14.43 -2.95 20.81
N LYS A 40 14.42 -1.63 20.95
CA LYS A 40 14.09 -0.69 19.85
C LYS A 40 14.92 -0.97 18.58
N ARG A 41 16.22 -1.24 18.73
CA ARG A 41 17.14 -1.60 17.63
C ARG A 41 16.73 -2.91 16.96
N GLN A 42 16.39 -3.92 17.74
CA GLN A 42 15.99 -5.23 17.23
C GLN A 42 14.65 -5.17 16.48
N LEU A 43 13.69 -4.37 16.97
CA LEU A 43 12.42 -4.12 16.26
C LEU A 43 12.66 -3.50 14.87
N LEU A 44 13.49 -2.45 14.80
CA LEU A 44 13.83 -1.82 13.52
C LEU A 44 14.57 -2.79 12.59
N SER A 45 15.54 -3.52 13.13
CA SER A 45 16.32 -4.50 12.38
C SER A 45 15.42 -5.58 11.77
N LEU A 46 14.51 -6.17 12.56
CA LEU A 46 13.62 -7.22 12.10
C LEU A 46 12.59 -6.69 11.09
N SER A 47 11.94 -5.55 11.38
CA SER A 47 10.98 -4.97 10.44
C SER A 47 11.61 -4.58 9.10
N SER A 48 12.90 -4.21 9.08
CA SER A 48 13.64 -3.89 7.86
C SER A 48 14.12 -5.12 7.08
N ARG A 49 14.18 -6.31 7.70
CA ARG A 49 14.47 -7.58 7.00
C ARG A 49 13.38 -7.92 5.98
N LEU A 50 12.15 -7.49 6.22
CA LEU A 50 11.03 -7.73 5.33
C LEU A 50 11.06 -6.71 4.18
N PHE A 51 11.79 -7.06 3.12
CA PHE A 51 11.92 -6.21 1.94
C PHE A 51 10.71 -6.38 1.01
N ASP A 52 9.90 -5.32 0.90
CA ASP A 52 8.68 -5.27 0.10
C ASP A 52 8.74 -4.10 -0.89
N PRO A 53 9.36 -4.28 -2.06
CA PRO A 53 9.62 -3.19 -3.01
C PRO A 53 8.34 -2.69 -3.70
N LEU A 54 7.32 -3.55 -3.81
CA LEU A 54 6.04 -3.23 -4.44
C LEU A 54 4.99 -2.76 -3.44
N GLY A 55 5.22 -2.92 -2.13
CA GLY A 55 4.24 -2.57 -1.11
C GLY A 55 3.09 -3.56 -0.99
N CYS A 56 3.26 -4.82 -1.41
CA CYS A 56 2.23 -5.85 -1.31
C CYS A 56 1.81 -6.10 0.15
N LEU A 57 2.77 -5.99 1.07
CA LEU A 57 2.61 -6.13 2.52
C LEU A 57 2.57 -4.75 3.20
N ALA A 58 2.31 -3.66 2.48
CA ALA A 58 2.28 -2.32 3.07
C ALA A 58 1.30 -2.19 4.27
N PRO A 59 0.08 -2.78 4.25
CA PRO A 59 -0.81 -2.80 5.42
C PRO A 59 -0.24 -3.57 6.62
N PHE A 60 0.55 -4.61 6.37
CA PHE A 60 1.18 -5.40 7.44
C PHE A 60 2.42 -4.70 8.02
N THR A 61 3.30 -4.18 7.16
CA THR A 61 4.56 -3.55 7.55
C THR A 61 4.38 -2.18 8.21
N ILE A 62 3.31 -1.44 7.88
CA ILE A 62 3.04 -0.14 8.51
C ILE A 62 2.78 -0.27 10.02
N ARG A 63 2.30 -1.43 10.50
CA ARG A 63 2.12 -1.72 11.94
C ARG A 63 3.45 -1.61 12.69
N ALA A 64 4.49 -2.26 12.19
CA ALA A 64 5.84 -2.19 12.78
C ALA A 64 6.42 -0.77 12.73
N LYS A 65 6.21 -0.04 11.62
CA LYS A 65 6.67 1.36 11.48
C LYS A 65 5.99 2.30 12.49
N LYS A 66 4.69 2.10 12.76
CA LYS A 66 3.94 2.85 13.79
C LYS A 66 4.47 2.55 15.19
N LEU A 67 4.73 1.27 15.50
CA LEU A 67 5.36 0.89 16.79
C LEU A 67 6.72 1.58 16.95
N PHE A 68 7.55 1.58 15.90
CA PHE A 68 8.85 2.26 15.94
C PHE A 68 8.72 3.77 16.20
N GLN A 69 7.77 4.45 15.56
CA GLN A 69 7.50 5.86 15.85
C GLN A 69 7.03 6.07 17.30
N SER A 70 6.16 5.22 17.82
CA SER A 70 5.71 5.29 19.22
C SER A 70 6.87 5.19 20.20
N LEU A 71 7.82 4.28 19.97
CA LEU A 71 9.05 4.15 20.78
C LEU A 71 9.91 5.41 20.72
N TRP A 72 10.02 6.02 19.54
CA TRP A 72 10.73 7.29 19.38
C TRP A 72 10.07 8.43 20.18
N LEU A 73 8.74 8.52 20.14
CA LEU A 73 7.98 9.53 20.90
C LEU A 73 8.06 9.31 22.41
N LYS A 74 8.18 8.06 22.86
CA LYS A 74 8.41 7.70 24.26
C LYS A 74 9.86 7.94 24.73
N GLY A 75 10.76 8.34 23.83
CA GLY A 75 12.14 8.66 24.17
C GLY A 75 13.02 7.46 24.49
N LEU A 76 12.67 6.25 24.02
CA LEU A 76 13.50 5.06 24.25
C LEU A 76 14.83 5.13 23.50
N ASP A 77 15.90 4.70 24.16
CA ASP A 77 17.20 4.49 23.55
C ASP A 77 17.22 3.21 22.70
N TRP A 78 18.27 3.03 21.91
CA TRP A 78 18.36 1.96 20.92
C TRP A 78 18.31 0.55 21.53
N ASP A 79 18.97 0.38 22.67
CA ASP A 79 19.15 -0.93 23.31
C ASP A 79 18.20 -1.14 24.50
N ASP A 80 17.31 -0.17 24.74
CA ASP A 80 16.22 -0.28 25.70
C ASP A 80 15.23 -1.36 25.28
N GLN A 81 14.81 -2.14 26.27
CA GLN A 81 13.78 -3.15 26.16
C GLN A 81 12.43 -2.51 25.86
N LEU A 82 11.65 -3.13 24.97
CA LEU A 82 10.32 -2.62 24.60
C LEU A 82 9.40 -2.54 25.83
N PRO A 83 8.62 -1.47 26.02
CA PRO A 83 7.57 -1.43 27.04
C PRO A 83 6.58 -2.58 26.84
N LEU A 84 6.05 -3.16 27.92
CA LEU A 84 5.19 -4.36 27.86
C LEU A 84 3.97 -4.19 26.94
N ASP A 85 3.38 -2.98 26.92
CA ASP A 85 2.26 -2.63 26.02
C ASP A 85 2.66 -2.76 24.54
N ILE A 86 3.87 -2.31 24.18
CA ILE A 86 4.40 -2.41 22.82
C ILE A 86 4.90 -3.81 22.51
N ASN A 87 5.56 -4.46 23.47
CA ASN A 87 6.13 -5.79 23.27
C ASN A 87 5.03 -6.81 22.98
N SER A 88 3.88 -6.75 23.63
CA SER A 88 2.75 -7.66 23.36
C SER A 88 2.29 -7.61 21.89
N VAL A 89 2.11 -6.40 21.35
CA VAL A 89 1.73 -6.16 19.94
C VAL A 89 2.87 -6.57 19.00
N TRP A 90 4.12 -6.33 19.40
CA TRP A 90 5.29 -6.73 18.63
C TRP A 90 5.43 -8.26 18.54
N CYS A 91 5.23 -8.99 19.63
CA CYS A 91 5.21 -10.45 19.63
C CYS A 91 4.14 -11.00 18.69
N GLN A 92 2.92 -10.41 18.72
CA GLN A 92 1.87 -10.80 17.78
C GLN A 92 2.29 -10.59 16.32
N TRP A 93 2.86 -9.43 16.00
CA TRP A 93 3.37 -9.15 14.65
C TRP A 93 4.48 -10.13 14.23
N LYS A 94 5.37 -10.54 15.15
CA LYS A 94 6.42 -11.54 14.88
C LYS A 94 5.86 -12.92 14.57
N ARG A 95 4.81 -13.38 15.26
CA ARG A 95 4.17 -14.68 14.99
C ARG A 95 3.63 -14.77 13.56
N GLU A 96 3.12 -13.65 13.05
CA GLU A 96 2.61 -13.56 11.66
C GLU A 96 3.72 -13.73 10.60
N LEU A 97 5.01 -13.61 10.95
CA LEU A 97 6.12 -13.78 9.98
C LEU A 97 6.31 -15.23 9.51
N GLU A 98 5.77 -16.20 10.25
CA GLU A 98 5.86 -17.63 9.92
C GLU A 98 4.97 -18.00 8.72
N THR A 99 3.96 -17.19 8.41
CA THR A 99 2.97 -17.47 7.35
C THR A 99 3.08 -16.49 6.17
N LEU A 100 4.24 -15.85 5.99
CA LEU A 100 4.48 -14.89 4.91
C LEU A 100 4.26 -15.46 3.50
N ASP A 101 4.52 -16.75 3.31
CA ASP A 101 4.33 -17.48 2.06
C ASP A 101 2.86 -17.70 1.69
N SER A 102 1.94 -17.51 2.64
CA SER A 102 0.50 -17.51 2.37
C SER A 102 0.07 -16.35 1.47
N VAL A 103 0.84 -15.26 1.41
CA VAL A 103 0.59 -14.15 0.50
C VAL A 103 1.14 -14.49 -0.89
N ARG A 104 0.23 -14.54 -1.86
CA ARG A 104 0.53 -14.84 -3.27
C ARG A 104 0.04 -13.71 -4.15
N VAL A 105 0.96 -13.07 -4.86
CA VAL A 105 0.67 -11.94 -5.74
C VAL A 105 0.92 -12.35 -7.18
N PRO A 106 -0.08 -12.33 -8.07
CA PRO A 106 0.14 -12.62 -9.48
C PRO A 106 1.25 -11.72 -10.05
N ARG A 107 2.28 -12.30 -10.66
CA ARG A 107 3.44 -11.54 -11.15
C ARG A 107 3.09 -10.70 -12.38
N ALA A 108 2.26 -11.25 -13.27
CA ALA A 108 1.89 -10.60 -14.52
C ALA A 108 0.83 -9.50 -14.30
N LEU A 109 1.16 -8.27 -14.66
CA LEU A 109 0.21 -7.14 -14.64
C LEU A 109 -0.69 -7.11 -15.86
N MET A 110 -0.19 -7.55 -17.03
CA MET A 110 -0.97 -7.65 -18.26
C MET A 110 -1.28 -9.12 -18.52
N VAL A 111 -2.54 -9.49 -18.30
CA VAL A 111 -3.04 -10.85 -18.57
C VAL A 111 -3.77 -10.97 -19.91
N ILE A 112 -4.26 -9.85 -20.44
CA ILE A 112 -4.83 -9.77 -21.79
C ILE A 112 -3.69 -9.58 -22.80
N PRO A 113 -3.61 -10.38 -23.87
CA PRO A 113 -2.63 -10.18 -24.96
C PRO A 113 -2.69 -8.76 -25.52
N LYS A 114 -1.53 -8.16 -25.78
CA LYS A 114 -1.42 -6.73 -26.14
C LYS A 114 -2.26 -6.34 -27.37
N ASP A 115 -2.35 -7.23 -28.34
CA ASP A 115 -3.15 -7.11 -29.57
C ASP A 115 -4.66 -7.13 -29.32
N GLN A 116 -5.09 -7.64 -28.18
CA GLN A 116 -6.48 -7.72 -27.76
C GLN A 116 -6.86 -6.66 -26.72
N VAL A 117 -5.90 -5.84 -26.27
CA VAL A 117 -6.18 -4.75 -25.31
C VAL A 117 -6.81 -3.59 -26.06
N ARG A 118 -8.07 -3.29 -25.72
CA ARG A 118 -8.79 -2.09 -26.17
C ARG A 118 -8.27 -0.84 -25.50
N ARG A 119 -8.09 -0.89 -24.18
CA ARG A 119 -7.49 0.20 -23.38
C ARG A 119 -6.92 -0.30 -22.07
N SER A 120 -6.06 0.51 -21.48
CA SER A 120 -5.55 0.32 -20.12
C SER A 120 -5.62 1.63 -19.35
N GLU A 121 -5.92 1.54 -18.06
CA GLU A 121 -6.07 2.69 -17.17
C GLU A 121 -5.44 2.38 -15.80
N LEU A 122 -4.72 3.35 -15.23
CA LEU A 122 -4.14 3.24 -13.90
C LEU A 122 -5.07 3.90 -12.87
N HIS A 123 -5.59 3.12 -11.91
CA HIS A 123 -6.44 3.63 -10.83
C HIS A 123 -5.65 3.68 -9.53
N ILE A 124 -5.53 4.87 -8.94
CA ILE A 124 -4.69 5.10 -7.77
C ILE A 124 -5.54 5.66 -6.63
N PHE A 125 -5.60 4.93 -5.53
CA PHE A 125 -6.40 5.25 -4.36
C PHE A 125 -5.52 5.77 -3.25
N GLY A 126 -5.94 6.85 -2.60
CA GLY A 126 -5.26 7.43 -1.44
C GLY A 126 -6.15 7.42 -0.21
N ASP A 127 -5.53 7.25 0.95
CA ASP A 127 -6.20 7.40 2.24
C ASP A 127 -5.22 7.87 3.32
N ALA A 128 -5.76 8.50 4.37
CA ALA A 128 -5.03 8.93 5.53
C ALA A 128 -5.80 8.72 6.84
N SER A 129 -5.05 8.39 7.88
CA SER A 129 -5.47 8.43 9.27
C SER A 129 -4.52 9.33 10.04
N GLU A 130 -4.81 9.57 11.33
CA GLU A 130 -3.91 10.30 12.22
C GLU A 130 -2.54 9.65 12.41
N THR A 131 -2.41 8.36 12.04
CA THR A 131 -1.19 7.56 12.30
C THR A 131 -0.40 7.22 11.05
N ALA A 132 -1.02 7.15 9.88
CA ALA A 132 -0.34 6.89 8.61
C ALA A 132 -1.19 7.33 7.44
N PHE A 133 -0.57 7.47 6.27
CA PHE A 133 -1.22 7.74 5.01
C PHE A 133 -0.51 6.98 3.90
N GLY A 134 -1.18 6.76 2.78
CA GLY A 134 -0.61 5.99 1.69
C GLY A 134 -1.42 6.05 0.41
N ALA A 135 -0.90 5.37 -0.60
CA ALA A 135 -1.58 5.17 -1.86
C ALA A 135 -1.35 3.74 -2.39
N VAL A 136 -2.35 3.19 -3.08
CA VAL A 136 -2.29 1.91 -3.80
C VAL A 136 -2.76 2.10 -5.23
N ALA A 137 -2.06 1.47 -6.18
CA ALA A 137 -2.34 1.57 -7.60
C ALA A 137 -2.71 0.21 -8.19
N TYR A 138 -3.71 0.22 -9.06
CA TYR A 138 -4.18 -0.93 -9.82
C TYR A 138 -4.19 -0.61 -11.32
N LEU A 139 -3.75 -1.57 -12.13
CA LEU A 139 -3.84 -1.51 -13.59
C LEU A 139 -5.12 -2.20 -14.03
N MET A 140 -6.03 -1.43 -14.62
CA MET A 140 -7.19 -1.95 -15.33
C MET A 140 -6.83 -2.14 -16.80
N THR A 141 -7.15 -3.30 -17.35
CA THR A 141 -7.05 -3.58 -18.79
C THR A 141 -8.40 -4.06 -19.29
N GLU A 142 -8.89 -3.46 -20.36
CA GLU A 142 -10.12 -3.86 -21.06
C GLU A 142 -9.74 -4.51 -22.40
N SER A 143 -10.25 -5.71 -22.67
CA SER A 143 -10.11 -6.38 -23.96
C SER A 143 -11.11 -5.85 -25.00
N MET A 144 -10.90 -6.21 -26.27
CA MET A 144 -11.81 -5.86 -27.36
C MET A 144 -13.23 -6.40 -27.19
N ASP A 145 -13.40 -7.52 -26.47
CA ASP A 145 -14.71 -8.10 -26.13
C ASP A 145 -15.37 -7.43 -24.90
N GLY A 146 -14.71 -6.45 -24.28
CA GLY A 146 -15.21 -5.71 -23.12
C GLY A 146 -14.83 -6.31 -21.76
N THR A 147 -14.16 -7.47 -21.72
CA THR A 147 -13.70 -8.07 -20.46
C THR A 147 -12.69 -7.16 -19.77
N LYS A 148 -12.93 -6.85 -18.49
CA LYS A 148 -12.04 -6.01 -17.69
C LYS A 148 -11.30 -6.83 -16.64
N GLU A 149 -9.99 -6.67 -16.63
CA GLU A 149 -9.09 -7.25 -15.64
C GLU A 149 -8.44 -6.14 -14.81
N LEU A 150 -8.29 -6.37 -13.51
CA LEU A 150 -7.70 -5.43 -12.57
C LEU A 150 -6.56 -6.11 -11.82
N ARG A 151 -5.37 -5.52 -11.82
CA ARG A 151 -4.17 -6.07 -11.19
C ARG A 151 -3.53 -5.07 -10.24
N PHE A 152 -3.29 -5.49 -9.00
CA PHE A 152 -2.45 -4.74 -8.05
C PHE A 152 -1.08 -4.47 -8.68
N CYS A 153 -0.64 -3.21 -8.66
CA CYS A 153 0.65 -2.80 -9.22
C CYS A 153 1.66 -2.49 -8.13
N LEU A 154 1.31 -1.55 -7.25
CA LEU A 154 2.17 -1.09 -6.18
C LEU A 154 1.36 -0.39 -5.09
N ALA A 155 1.90 -0.36 -3.88
CA ALA A 155 1.44 0.50 -2.82
C ALA A 155 2.60 1.16 -2.08
N LYS A 156 2.33 2.33 -1.51
CA LYS A 156 3.30 3.04 -0.68
C LYS A 156 2.61 3.60 0.56
N THR A 157 3.27 3.43 1.70
CA THR A 157 2.82 3.93 2.98
C THR A 157 3.85 4.83 3.61
N ARG A 158 3.37 5.79 4.40
CA ARG A 158 4.18 6.63 5.25
C ARG A 158 3.49 6.84 6.59
N VAL A 159 4.24 6.71 7.68
CA VAL A 159 3.75 7.06 9.01
C VAL A 159 3.51 8.57 9.07
N ALA A 160 2.44 8.99 9.73
CA ALA A 160 2.12 10.40 9.90
C ALA A 160 3.31 11.14 10.55
N PRO A 161 3.56 12.41 10.21
CA PRO A 161 4.67 13.15 10.80
C PRO A 161 4.50 13.29 12.32
N VAL A 162 5.60 13.27 13.06
CA VAL A 162 5.61 13.54 14.52
C VAL A 162 4.97 14.88 14.85
N LYS A 163 5.22 15.90 14.00
CA LYS A 163 4.50 17.16 14.07
C LYS A 163 3.06 16.93 13.64
N ARG A 164 2.13 17.00 14.60
CA ARG A 164 0.70 16.80 14.37
C ARG A 164 0.18 17.69 13.25
N LEU A 165 -0.46 17.06 12.28
CA LEU A 165 -1.24 17.68 11.22
C LEU A 165 -2.72 17.37 11.46
N SER A 166 -3.61 18.26 11.02
CA SER A 166 -5.04 17.95 11.01
C SER A 166 -5.33 16.84 10.01
N LEU A 167 -6.39 16.06 10.24
CA LEU A 167 -6.79 14.98 9.33
C LEU A 167 -6.91 15.44 7.86
N PRO A 168 -7.56 16.58 7.52
CA PRO A 168 -7.60 17.06 6.14
C PRO A 168 -6.23 17.31 5.51
N ARG A 169 -5.23 17.71 6.30
CA ARG A 169 -3.87 17.88 5.80
C ARG A 169 -3.17 16.54 5.56
N LEU A 170 -3.48 15.52 6.36
CA LEU A 170 -2.97 14.16 6.14
C LEU A 170 -3.62 13.53 4.90
N GLU A 171 -4.94 13.72 4.71
CA GLU A 171 -5.64 13.33 3.48
C GLU A 171 -5.03 14.00 2.25
N LEU A 172 -4.68 15.30 2.34
CA LEU A 172 -3.97 15.99 1.26
C LEU A 172 -2.57 15.41 1.01
N MET A 173 -1.87 14.93 2.05
CA MET A 173 -0.59 14.24 1.89
C MET A 173 -0.75 12.85 1.25
N ALA A 174 -1.87 12.16 1.49
CA ALA A 174 -2.24 10.94 0.77
C ALA A 174 -2.49 11.23 -0.70
N ALA A 175 -3.24 12.30 -1.01
CA ALA A 175 -3.44 12.75 -2.39
C ALA A 175 -2.10 13.10 -3.09
N LEU A 176 -1.14 13.69 -2.37
CA LEU A 176 0.19 13.89 -2.92
C LEU A 176 0.91 12.56 -3.23
N HIS A 177 0.74 11.53 -2.38
CA HIS A 177 1.26 10.19 -2.67
C HIS A 177 0.59 9.60 -3.91
N VAL A 178 -0.73 9.73 -4.05
CA VAL A 178 -1.47 9.33 -5.25
C VAL A 178 -0.90 9.98 -6.51
N ALA A 179 -0.76 11.31 -6.51
CA ALA A 179 -0.20 12.06 -7.65
C ALA A 179 1.25 11.64 -7.98
N SER A 180 2.06 11.32 -6.98
CA SER A 180 3.42 10.82 -7.18
C SER A 180 3.50 9.42 -7.80
N GLN A 181 2.43 8.64 -7.72
CA GLN A 181 2.32 7.32 -8.35
C GLN A 181 1.60 7.37 -9.71
N SER A 182 1.09 8.54 -10.12
CA SER A 182 0.60 8.77 -11.48
C SER A 182 1.80 8.87 -12.42
N LEU A 183 2.41 7.72 -12.70
CA LEU A 183 3.42 7.53 -13.75
C LEU A 183 2.86 8.05 -15.09
N PRO A 184 3.71 8.35 -16.10
CA PRO A 184 3.26 8.73 -17.44
C PRO A 184 2.59 7.54 -18.14
N PHE A 185 1.39 7.23 -17.68
CA PHE A 185 0.47 6.25 -18.22
C PHE A 185 -0.57 7.03 -19.02
N ASN A 186 -0.98 6.51 -20.17
CA ASN A 186 -1.85 7.25 -21.09
C ASN A 186 -3.18 7.68 -20.45
N ARG A 187 -3.64 6.94 -19.42
CA ARG A 187 -4.86 7.22 -18.67
C ARG A 187 -4.67 6.85 -17.20
N SER A 188 -4.83 7.82 -16.31
CA SER A 188 -4.88 7.56 -14.88
C SER A 188 -6.05 8.27 -14.21
N THR A 189 -6.62 7.61 -13.20
CA THR A 189 -7.68 8.15 -12.33
C THR A 189 -7.20 8.12 -10.89
N CYS A 190 -7.29 9.27 -10.22
CA CYS A 190 -6.90 9.47 -8.83
C CYS A 190 -8.14 9.47 -7.94
N TRP A 191 -8.14 8.65 -6.90
CA TRP A 191 -9.28 8.47 -6.00
C TRP A 191 -8.96 8.92 -4.59
N SER A 192 -9.92 9.62 -3.98
CA SER A 192 -9.91 9.99 -2.56
C SER A 192 -11.34 9.98 -2.04
N ASP A 193 -11.53 9.62 -0.78
CA ASP A 193 -12.80 9.73 -0.06
C ASP A 193 -12.98 11.10 0.62
N SER A 194 -11.92 11.91 0.70
CA SER A 194 -11.97 13.25 1.26
C SER A 194 -12.56 14.27 0.29
N SER A 195 -13.83 14.62 0.50
CA SER A 195 -14.48 15.72 -0.21
C SER A 195 -13.77 17.06 -0.01
N ILE A 196 -13.11 17.26 1.14
CA ILE A 196 -12.32 18.47 1.43
C ILE A 196 -11.11 18.55 0.49
N VAL A 197 -10.36 17.46 0.34
CA VAL A 197 -9.19 17.40 -0.55
C VAL A 197 -9.62 17.59 -2.00
N LEU A 198 -10.70 16.95 -2.43
CA LEU A 198 -11.23 17.12 -3.79
C LEU A 198 -11.65 18.58 -4.05
N SER A 199 -12.23 19.26 -3.06
CA SER A 199 -12.55 20.69 -3.15
C SER A 199 -11.30 21.55 -3.27
N TRP A 200 -10.24 21.26 -2.51
CA TRP A 200 -8.98 21.98 -2.61
C TRP A 200 -8.30 21.80 -3.96
N ILE A 201 -8.30 20.59 -4.51
CA ILE A 201 -7.71 20.27 -5.81
C ILE A 201 -8.43 20.99 -6.96
N ARG A 202 -9.76 21.13 -6.87
CA ARG A 202 -10.58 21.78 -7.91
C ARG A 202 -10.71 23.29 -7.74
N GLY A 203 -10.39 23.82 -6.57
CA GLY A 203 -10.56 25.24 -6.27
C GLY A 203 -9.35 26.11 -6.59
N ASP A 204 -9.52 27.43 -6.39
CA ASP A 204 -8.48 28.43 -6.63
C ASP A 204 -7.39 28.41 -5.54
N LEU A 205 -6.17 28.11 -5.94
CA LEU A 205 -4.96 28.08 -5.10
C LEU A 205 -4.76 29.36 -4.27
N ARG A 206 -5.17 30.52 -4.79
CA ARG A 206 -4.99 31.83 -4.12
C ARG A 206 -5.81 31.94 -2.82
N ARG A 207 -6.84 31.11 -2.67
CA ARG A 207 -7.71 31.08 -1.48
C ARG A 207 -7.13 30.21 -0.36
N TRP A 208 -6.13 29.38 -0.66
CA TRP A 208 -5.63 28.37 0.26
C TRP A 208 -4.45 28.88 1.09
N LYS A 209 -4.41 28.47 2.36
CA LYS A 209 -3.24 28.70 3.22
C LYS A 209 -2.00 28.05 2.59
N PRO A 210 -0.79 28.59 2.81
CA PRO A 210 0.43 28.14 2.11
C PRO A 210 0.67 26.62 2.13
N PHE A 211 0.40 25.94 3.25
CA PHE A 211 0.52 24.48 3.32
C PHE A 211 -0.37 23.76 2.30
N VAL A 212 -1.62 24.19 2.14
CA VAL A 212 -2.56 23.55 1.21
C VAL A 212 -2.20 23.97 -0.22
N ALA A 213 -2.00 25.26 -0.47
CA ALA A 213 -1.68 25.80 -1.79
C ALA A 213 -0.45 25.09 -2.41
N ASN A 214 0.64 24.98 -1.65
CA ASN A 214 1.88 24.38 -2.15
C ASN A 214 1.72 22.89 -2.49
N ARG A 215 0.91 22.15 -1.71
CA ARG A 215 0.70 20.70 -1.92
C ARG A 215 -0.25 20.45 -3.08
N VAL A 216 -1.29 21.27 -3.22
CA VAL A 216 -2.16 21.22 -4.39
C VAL A 216 -1.38 21.58 -5.65
N GLN A 217 -0.51 22.60 -5.62
CA GLN A 217 0.36 22.91 -6.76
C GLN A 217 1.27 21.72 -7.14
N GLU A 218 1.84 21.04 -6.15
CA GLU A 218 2.65 19.83 -6.40
C GLU A 218 1.81 18.68 -7.01
N ILE A 219 0.59 18.45 -6.51
CA ILE A 219 -0.36 17.48 -7.07
C ILE A 219 -0.68 17.83 -8.54
N LEU A 220 -1.00 19.10 -8.82
CA LEU A 220 -1.39 19.57 -10.14
C LEU A 220 -0.22 19.67 -11.13
N SER A 221 1.04 19.61 -10.65
CA SER A 221 2.20 19.47 -11.53
C SER A 221 2.32 18.07 -12.17
N ARG A 222 1.57 17.08 -11.66
CA ARG A 222 1.62 15.67 -12.10
C ARG A 222 0.26 15.13 -12.56
N THR A 223 -0.82 15.80 -12.22
CA THR A 223 -2.19 15.36 -12.49
C THR A 223 -3.06 16.56 -12.83
N GLU A 224 -4.19 16.32 -13.48
CA GLU A 224 -5.20 17.34 -13.73
C GLU A 224 -6.37 17.21 -12.75
N PRO A 225 -7.09 18.29 -12.40
CA PRO A 225 -8.28 18.21 -11.55
C PRO A 225 -9.36 17.26 -12.10
N SER A 226 -9.41 17.12 -13.43
CA SER A 226 -10.30 16.23 -14.18
C SER A 226 -10.06 14.74 -13.87
N GLN A 227 -8.87 14.36 -13.43
CA GLN A 227 -8.49 12.98 -13.08
C GLN A 227 -8.91 12.58 -11.68
N TRP A 228 -9.33 13.53 -10.84
CA TRP A 228 -9.69 13.27 -9.44
C TRP A 228 -11.17 12.93 -9.29
N ARG A 229 -11.45 11.81 -8.62
CA ARG A 229 -12.78 11.26 -8.37
C ARG A 229 -12.96 10.92 -6.90
N HIS A 230 -14.21 10.95 -6.46
CA HIS A 230 -14.58 10.49 -5.12
C HIS A 230 -14.71 8.97 -5.11
N CYS A 231 -14.12 8.32 -4.11
CA CYS A 231 -14.35 6.90 -3.82
C CYS A 231 -14.98 6.79 -2.43
N PRO A 232 -16.10 6.07 -2.24
CA PRO A 232 -16.63 5.81 -0.91
C PRO A 232 -15.60 5.10 -0.03
N THR A 233 -15.49 5.48 1.26
CA THR A 233 -14.52 4.90 2.19
C THR A 233 -14.62 3.36 2.28
N ALA A 234 -15.83 2.81 2.20
CA ALA A 234 -16.05 1.35 2.23
C ALA A 234 -15.43 0.61 1.04
N ASP A 235 -15.28 1.31 -0.10
CA ASP A 235 -14.69 0.77 -1.33
C ASP A 235 -13.25 1.25 -1.51
N ASN A 236 -12.66 1.94 -0.54
CA ASN A 236 -11.31 2.49 -0.67
C ASN A 236 -10.26 1.48 -0.17
N PRO A 237 -9.52 0.78 -1.05
CA PRO A 237 -8.47 -0.16 -0.63
C PRO A 237 -7.34 0.51 0.16
N ALA A 238 -7.15 1.83 0.01
CA ALA A 238 -6.12 2.56 0.72
C ALA A 238 -6.40 2.69 2.23
N ASP A 239 -7.62 2.46 2.73
CA ASP A 239 -7.92 2.48 4.18
C ASP A 239 -7.03 1.52 4.97
N LYS A 240 -6.69 0.37 4.38
CA LYS A 240 -5.76 -0.60 4.98
C LYS A 240 -4.34 -0.06 5.14
N LEU A 241 -3.92 0.87 4.28
CA LEU A 241 -2.61 1.51 4.33
C LEU A 241 -2.49 2.47 5.51
N SER A 242 -3.57 3.19 5.80
CA SER A 242 -3.58 4.19 6.86
C SER A 242 -3.81 3.57 8.24
N ARG A 243 -4.60 2.49 8.34
CA ARG A 243 -4.89 1.78 9.61
C ARG A 243 -3.90 0.68 9.93
N GLY A 244 -3.47 -0.07 8.92
CA GLY A 244 -2.70 -1.31 9.06
C GLY A 244 -3.60 -2.53 9.23
N CYS A 245 -3.06 -3.72 8.94
CA CYS A 245 -3.81 -4.97 8.89
C CYS A 245 -2.97 -6.17 9.38
N ALA A 246 -3.61 -7.16 10.00
CA ALA A 246 -3.01 -8.47 10.24
C ALA A 246 -2.74 -9.19 8.91
N LEU A 247 -1.70 -10.02 8.84
CA LEU A 247 -1.33 -10.76 7.64
C LEU A 247 -2.45 -11.72 7.21
N ASP A 248 -3.05 -12.42 8.17
CA ASP A 248 -4.18 -13.34 7.90
C ASP A 248 -5.40 -12.60 7.37
N SER A 249 -5.69 -11.40 7.88
CA SER A 249 -6.77 -10.59 7.31
C SER A 249 -6.38 -10.03 5.94
N LEU A 250 -5.11 -9.66 5.75
CA LEU A 250 -4.62 -9.10 4.48
C LEU A 250 -4.67 -10.13 3.36
N ARG A 251 -4.27 -11.38 3.60
CA ARG A 251 -4.25 -12.43 2.57
C ARG A 251 -5.66 -12.74 2.03
N GLU A 252 -6.70 -12.53 2.85
CA GLU A 252 -8.11 -12.79 2.52
C GLU A 252 -8.84 -11.54 1.98
N ASP A 253 -8.18 -10.38 1.98
CA ASP A 253 -8.78 -9.10 1.61
C ASP A 253 -8.91 -8.96 0.08
N LYS A 254 -10.12 -9.26 -0.41
CA LYS A 254 -10.43 -9.16 -1.85
C LYS A 254 -10.34 -7.74 -2.38
N LEU A 255 -10.69 -6.73 -1.58
CA LEU A 255 -10.63 -5.32 -1.99
C LEU A 255 -9.17 -4.90 -2.19
N TRP A 256 -8.30 -5.30 -1.27
CA TRP A 256 -6.86 -5.03 -1.37
C TRP A 256 -6.23 -5.70 -2.59
N TRP A 257 -6.48 -6.99 -2.84
CA TRP A 257 -5.81 -7.71 -3.92
C TRP A 257 -6.42 -7.48 -5.31
N ASN A 258 -7.75 -7.29 -5.38
CA ASN A 258 -8.47 -7.22 -6.65
C ASN A 258 -8.99 -5.83 -6.98
N GLY A 259 -8.87 -4.86 -6.05
CA GLY A 259 -9.47 -3.54 -6.17
C GLY A 259 -11.00 -3.56 -6.09
N PRO A 260 -11.65 -2.39 -6.20
CA PRO A 260 -13.11 -2.29 -6.19
C PRO A 260 -13.75 -3.00 -7.40
N THR A 261 -14.84 -3.74 -7.18
CA THR A 261 -15.48 -4.55 -8.23
C THR A 261 -16.07 -3.71 -9.35
N TRP A 262 -16.59 -2.52 -9.03
CA TRP A 262 -17.17 -1.58 -9.99
C TRP A 262 -16.17 -1.08 -11.05
N LEU A 263 -14.86 -1.20 -10.82
CA LEU A 263 -13.87 -0.93 -11.87
C LEU A 263 -13.90 -1.97 -13.00
N LYS A 264 -14.43 -3.16 -12.73
CA LYS A 264 -14.60 -4.24 -13.71
C LYS A 264 -15.99 -4.25 -14.34
N GLU A 265 -16.95 -3.52 -13.77
CA GLU A 265 -18.31 -3.44 -14.29
C GLU A 265 -18.36 -2.59 -15.57
N HIS A 266 -19.30 -2.90 -16.46
CA HIS A 266 -19.60 -2.02 -17.60
C HIS A 266 -20.23 -0.73 -17.06
N ILE A 267 -19.72 0.41 -17.51
CA ILE A 267 -20.43 1.68 -17.31
C ILE A 267 -21.48 1.70 -18.41
N GLU A 268 -22.74 1.49 -18.04
CA GLU A 268 -23.90 1.73 -18.92
C GLU A 268 -23.98 3.20 -19.35
#